data_AF-V5SEC5-F1
#
_entry.id   AF-V5SEC5-F1
#
_cell.length_a   1.000
_cell.length_b   1.000
_cell.length_c   1.000
_cell.angle_alpha   90.00
_cell.angle_beta   90.00
_cell.angle_gamma   90.00
#
_symmetry.space_group_name_H-M   'P 1'
#
loop_
_entity.id
_entity.type
_entity.pdbx_description
1 polymer ?
#
loop_
_entity_poly.entity_id
_entity_poly.type
_entity_poly.pdbx_seq_one_letter_code
_entity_poly.pdbx_strand_id
1 'polypeptide(L)'
;MNVRSDSAGRLSAVAAGFVAWAAVFVVIYGMQAVGCRLAWHEVELFGSISLQRLQQISLYAVGLVVSFVLYRHLSSERRRTPSDATAGFLARVSTYGALAAFAAVAISFAGVLWLSTC
;
A
#
# COMPACT_ATOMS: atom_id res chain seq x y z
N MET A 1 26.72 18.83 -12.78
CA MET A 1 26.78 17.67 -11.88
C MET A 1 25.39 17.41 -11.31
N ASN A 2 24.55 16.57 -11.94
CA ASN A 2 23.24 16.21 -11.34
C ASN A 2 22.68 14.84 -11.77
N VAL A 3 23.42 14.08 -12.59
CA VAL A 3 22.96 12.80 -13.14
C VAL A 3 22.80 11.72 -12.06
N ARG A 4 23.59 11.76 -10.97
CA ARG A 4 23.54 10.75 -9.89
C ARG A 4 22.32 10.89 -8.98
N SER A 5 21.89 12.13 -8.68
CA SER A 5 20.72 12.39 -7.83
C SER A 5 19.43 11.95 -8.53
N ASP A 6 19.34 12.21 -9.84
CA ASP A 6 18.18 11.87 -10.66
C ASP A 6 18.01 10.35 -10.82
N SER A 7 19.12 9.61 -10.94
CA SER A 7 19.12 8.14 -10.98
C SER A 7 18.70 7.49 -9.65
N ALA A 8 19.16 8.02 -8.51
CA ALA A 8 18.78 7.51 -7.19
C ALA A 8 17.28 7.74 -6.90
N GLY A 9 16.74 8.92 -7.27
CA GLY A 9 15.31 9.21 -7.18
C GLY A 9 14.47 8.25 -8.01
N ARG A 10 14.94 7.87 -9.20
CA ARG A 10 14.22 6.92 -10.08
C ARG A 10 14.29 5.48 -9.62
N LEU A 11 15.42 5.06 -9.04
CA LEU A 11 15.55 3.73 -8.43
C LEU A 11 14.64 3.56 -7.22
N SER A 12 14.56 4.58 -6.36
CA SER A 12 13.65 4.56 -5.22
C SER A 12 12.18 4.52 -5.66
N ALA A 13 11.81 5.18 -6.76
CA ALA A 13 10.46 5.10 -7.33
C ALA A 13 10.07 3.67 -7.79
N VAL A 14 11.03 2.85 -8.22
CA VAL A 14 10.77 1.44 -8.56
C VAL A 14 10.49 0.62 -7.30
N ALA A 15 11.27 0.84 -6.23
CA ALA A 15 11.08 0.14 -4.96
C ALA A 15 9.82 0.61 -4.20
N ALA A 16 9.35 1.83 -4.47
CA ALA A 16 8.27 2.48 -3.72
C ALA A 16 6.97 1.65 -3.67
N GLY A 17 6.59 1.01 -4.78
CA GLY A 17 5.40 0.15 -4.81
C GLY A 17 5.52 -1.04 -3.85
N PHE A 18 6.67 -1.73 -3.87
CA PHE A 18 6.93 -2.86 -2.97
C PHE A 18 7.00 -2.42 -1.51
N VAL A 19 7.68 -1.31 -1.23
CA VAL A 19 7.78 -0.75 0.13
C VAL A 19 6.40 -0.35 0.66
N ALA A 20 5.56 0.28 -0.16
CA ALA A 20 4.21 0.65 0.23
C ALA A 20 3.37 -0.59 0.59
N TRP A 21 3.40 -1.63 -0.25
CA TRP A 21 2.70 -2.88 0.03
C TRP A 21 3.22 -3.57 1.32
N ALA A 22 4.54 -3.66 1.48
CA ALA A 22 5.16 -4.25 2.66
C ALA A 22 4.83 -3.47 3.95
N ALA A 23 4.80 -2.14 3.89
CA ALA A 23 4.40 -1.30 5.02
C ALA A 23 2.93 -1.55 5.40
N VAL A 24 2.02 -1.62 4.42
CA VAL A 24 0.60 -1.94 4.66
C VAL A 24 0.46 -3.33 5.30
N PHE A 25 1.21 -4.33 4.80
CA PHE A 25 1.24 -5.67 5.36
C PHE A 25 1.64 -5.66 6.84
N VAL A 26 2.76 -5.03 7.17
CA VAL A 26 3.28 -4.97 8.55
C VAL A 26 2.28 -4.28 9.48
N VAL A 27 1.67 -3.18 9.04
CA VAL A 27 0.71 -2.43 9.86
C VAL A 27 -0.55 -3.24 10.13
N ILE A 28 -1.14 -3.87 9.09
CA ILE A 28 -2.36 -4.69 9.24
C ILE A 28 -2.09 -5.87 10.18
N TYR A 29 -1.06 -6.67 9.90
CA TYR A 29 -0.75 -7.87 10.70
C TYR A 29 -0.27 -7.53 12.11
N GLY A 30 0.54 -6.48 12.28
CA GLY A 30 0.99 -6.02 13.58
C GLY A 30 -0.19 -5.58 14.45
N MET A 31 -1.10 -4.78 13.88
CA MET A 31 -2.29 -4.34 14.59
C MET A 31 -3.29 -5.47 14.88
N GLN A 32 -3.32 -6.50 14.04
CA GLN A 32 -4.14 -7.69 14.29
C GLN A 32 -3.67 -8.41 15.56
N ALA A 33 -2.36 -8.64 15.69
CA ALA A 33 -1.77 -9.26 16.87
C ALA A 33 -1.98 -8.42 18.14
N VAL A 34 -1.82 -7.09 18.04
CA VAL A 34 -2.10 -6.15 19.14
C VAL A 34 -3.55 -6.25 19.59
N GLY A 35 -4.50 -6.22 18.66
CA GLY A 35 -5.92 -6.28 19.00
C GLY A 35 -6.38 -7.62 19.57
N CYS A 36 -5.80 -8.76 19.14
CA CYS A 36 -6.10 -10.04 19.80
C CYS A 36 -5.51 -10.08 21.22
N ARG A 37 -4.32 -9.50 21.46
CA ARG A 37 -3.71 -9.46 22.80
C ARG A 37 -4.47 -8.56 23.78
N LEU A 38 -5.08 -7.49 23.28
CA LEU A 38 -5.87 -6.50 24.03
C LEU A 38 -7.37 -6.84 24.09
N ALA A 39 -7.79 -8.00 23.59
CA ALA A 39 -9.19 -8.44 23.55
C ALA A 39 -10.13 -7.44 22.83
N TRP A 40 -9.65 -6.71 21.83
CA TRP A 40 -10.48 -5.80 21.01
C TRP A 40 -11.54 -6.52 20.17
N HIS A 41 -11.46 -7.85 20.10
CA HIS A 41 -12.51 -8.68 19.51
C HIS A 41 -13.77 -8.74 20.39
N GLU A 42 -13.65 -8.60 21.71
CA GLU A 42 -14.78 -8.62 22.66
C GLU A 42 -15.47 -7.26 22.78
N VAL A 43 -14.83 -6.19 22.33
CA VAL A 43 -15.41 -4.85 22.32
C VAL A 43 -16.28 -4.69 21.08
N GLU A 44 -17.58 -4.92 21.24
CA GLU A 44 -18.56 -4.72 20.17
C GLU A 44 -18.92 -3.23 20.00
N LEU A 45 -18.80 -2.75 18.78
CA LEU A 45 -19.30 -1.46 18.33
C LEU A 45 -20.45 -1.70 17.34
N PHE A 46 -21.43 -0.79 17.33
CA PHE A 46 -22.58 -0.86 16.41
C PHE A 46 -23.33 -2.22 16.43
N GLY A 47 -23.38 -2.87 17.60
CA GLY A 47 -24.23 -4.03 17.89
C GLY A 47 -23.84 -5.36 17.24
N SER A 48 -22.78 -5.42 16.41
CA SER A 48 -22.26 -6.68 15.84
C SER A 48 -20.84 -6.60 15.24
N ILE A 49 -20.23 -5.41 15.19
CA ILE A 49 -18.89 -5.24 14.60
C ILE A 49 -17.89 -5.01 15.73
N SER A 50 -16.96 -5.95 15.91
CA SER A 50 -15.88 -5.75 16.87
C SER A 50 -14.99 -4.55 16.50
N LEU A 51 -14.48 -3.85 17.51
CA LEU A 51 -13.55 -2.73 17.35
C LEU A 51 -12.32 -3.13 16.53
N GLN A 52 -11.83 -4.36 16.75
CA GLN A 52 -10.78 -4.99 15.95
C GLN A 52 -11.08 -4.98 14.44
N ARG A 53 -12.31 -5.37 14.05
CA ARG A 53 -12.69 -5.44 12.63
C ARG A 53 -12.79 -4.05 12.00
N LEU A 54 -13.38 -3.10 12.72
CA LEU A 54 -13.55 -1.73 12.23
C LEU A 54 -12.19 -1.05 11.99
N GLN A 55 -11.25 -1.26 12.89
CA GLN A 55 -9.88 -0.79 12.75
C GLN A 55 -9.15 -1.43 11.57
N GLN A 56 -9.25 -2.75 11.39
CA GLN A 56 -8.61 -3.44 10.27
C GLN A 56 -9.18 -2.98 8.92
N ILE A 57 -10.50 -2.79 8.82
CA ILE A 57 -11.15 -2.21 7.64
C ILE A 57 -10.61 -0.79 7.38
N SER A 58 -10.45 0.01 8.42
CA SER A 58 -9.91 1.37 8.31
C SER A 58 -8.47 1.37 7.80
N LEU A 59 -7.61 0.50 8.34
CA LEU A 59 -6.22 0.36 7.88
C LEU A 59 -6.13 -0.17 6.45
N TYR A 60 -6.99 -1.11 6.09
CA TYR A 60 -7.12 -1.61 4.72
C TYR A 60 -7.52 -0.49 3.75
N ALA A 61 -8.54 0.29 4.09
CA ALA A 61 -8.98 1.43 3.28
C ALA A 61 -7.86 2.48 3.13
N VAL A 62 -7.15 2.81 4.21
CA VAL A 62 -5.98 3.70 4.16
C VAL A 62 -4.88 3.12 3.26
N GLY A 63 -4.58 1.83 3.39
CA GLY A 63 -3.59 1.15 2.55
C GLY A 63 -3.92 1.19 1.05
N LEU A 64 -5.21 0.99 0.69
CA LEU A 64 -5.70 1.16 -0.67
C LEU A 64 -5.53 2.60 -1.16
N VAL A 65 -5.93 3.58 -0.36
CA VAL A 65 -5.81 5.00 -0.71
C VAL A 65 -4.35 5.38 -0.93
N VAL A 66 -3.44 5.01 -0.01
CA VAL A 66 -2.01 5.29 -0.12
C VAL A 66 -1.43 4.67 -1.39
N SER A 67 -1.75 3.39 -1.67
CA SER A 67 -1.26 2.69 -2.86
C SER A 67 -1.81 3.28 -4.16
N PHE A 68 -3.08 3.69 -4.15
CA PHE A 68 -3.72 4.35 -5.30
C PHE A 68 -3.16 5.75 -5.55
N VAL A 69 -2.94 6.55 -4.51
CA VAL A 69 -2.30 7.88 -4.59
C VAL A 69 -0.89 7.75 -5.13
N LEU A 70 -0.11 6.76 -4.66
CA LEU A 70 1.22 6.48 -5.18
C LEU A 70 1.19 6.13 -6.67
N TYR A 71 0.27 5.26 -7.10
CA TYR A 71 0.06 4.94 -8.50
C TYR A 71 -0.29 6.19 -9.34
N ARG A 72 -1.23 7.03 -8.85
CA ARG A 72 -1.62 8.27 -9.55
C ARG A 72 -0.45 9.23 -9.68
N HIS A 73 0.34 9.39 -8.62
CA HIS A 73 1.52 10.24 -8.61
C HIS A 73 2.56 9.76 -9.63
N LEU A 74 2.93 8.48 -9.61
CA LEU A 74 3.89 7.90 -10.55
C LEU A 74 3.37 7.90 -12.01
N SER A 75 2.07 7.69 -12.20
CA SER A 75 1.42 7.80 -13.52
C SER A 75 1.44 9.22 -14.08
N SER A 76 1.25 10.23 -13.21
CA SER A 76 1.38 11.64 -13.58
C SER A 76 2.81 11.98 -13.97
N GLU A 77 3.78 11.58 -13.15
CA GLU A 77 5.21 11.81 -13.42
C GLU A 77 5.66 11.12 -14.71
N ARG A 78 5.19 9.90 -14.99
CA ARG A 78 5.45 9.21 -16.26
C ARG A 78 5.07 10.03 -17.50
N ARG A 79 3.99 10.82 -17.44
CA ARG A 79 3.55 11.68 -18.55
C ARG A 79 4.47 12.88 -18.78
N ARG A 80 5.22 13.28 -17.75
CA ARG A 80 6.16 14.41 -17.76
C ARG A 80 7.60 13.98 -18.07
N THR A 81 7.90 12.69 -17.96
CA THR A 81 9.24 12.15 -18.21
C THR A 81 9.69 12.34 -19.66
N PRO A 82 10.87 12.93 -19.91
CA PRO A 82 11.43 13.08 -21.26
C PRO A 82 11.66 11.75 -21.98
N SER A 83 11.70 11.80 -23.32
CA SER A 83 11.87 10.65 -24.23
C SER A 83 13.27 9.99 -24.20
N ASP A 84 13.93 9.95 -23.05
CA ASP A 84 15.10 9.09 -22.86
C ASP A 84 14.65 7.64 -22.62
N ALA A 85 15.32 6.68 -23.27
CA ALA A 85 14.93 5.27 -23.25
C ALA A 85 15.00 4.68 -21.83
N THR A 86 16.05 5.01 -21.07
CA THR A 86 16.23 4.54 -19.69
C THR A 86 15.22 5.19 -18.75
N ALA A 87 15.01 6.50 -18.88
CA ALA A 87 14.00 7.26 -18.14
C ALA A 87 12.58 6.69 -18.32
N GLY A 88 12.19 6.46 -19.57
CA GLY A 88 10.86 5.94 -19.92
C GLY A 88 10.65 4.49 -19.49
N PHE A 89 11.72 3.67 -19.44
CA PHE A 89 11.64 2.32 -18.88
C PHE A 89 11.41 2.35 -17.37
N LEU A 90 12.23 3.09 -16.61
CA LEU A 90 12.09 3.22 -15.15
C LEU A 90 10.73 3.78 -14.74
N ALA A 91 10.22 4.78 -15.48
CA ALA A 91 8.90 5.35 -15.25
C ALA A 91 7.75 4.34 -15.51
N ARG A 92 7.88 3.46 -16.50
CA ARG A 92 6.92 2.37 -16.73
C ARG A 92 6.97 1.34 -15.62
N VAL A 93 8.16 0.84 -15.28
CA VAL A 93 8.33 -0.20 -14.25
C VAL A 93 7.81 0.29 -12.89
N SER A 94 8.14 1.52 -12.48
CA SER A 94 7.61 2.10 -11.24
C SER A 94 6.09 2.25 -11.25
N THR A 95 5.50 2.71 -12.37
CA THR A 95 4.03 2.84 -12.48
C THR A 95 3.32 1.49 -12.41
N TYR A 96 3.79 0.49 -13.15
CA TYR A 96 3.21 -0.85 -13.12
C TYR A 96 3.48 -1.56 -11.79
N GLY A 97 4.64 -1.32 -11.17
CA GLY A 97 4.94 -1.80 -9.82
C GLY A 97 4.00 -1.22 -8.77
N ALA A 98 3.67 0.07 -8.84
CA ALA A 98 2.69 0.69 -7.95
C ALA A 98 1.26 0.16 -8.20
N LEU A 99 0.90 -0.11 -9.46
CA LEU A 99 -0.38 -0.74 -9.79
C LEU A 99 -0.45 -2.17 -9.25
N ALA A 100 0.62 -2.94 -9.40
CA ALA A 100 0.73 -4.30 -8.85
C ALA A 100 0.66 -4.28 -7.31
N ALA A 101 1.29 -3.30 -6.66
CA ALA A 101 1.20 -3.11 -5.21
C ALA A 101 -0.24 -2.81 -4.77
N PHE A 102 -0.95 -1.92 -5.46
CA PHE A 102 -2.36 -1.66 -5.20
C PHE A 102 -3.22 -2.93 -5.36
N ALA A 103 -3.03 -3.67 -6.44
CA ALA A 103 -3.73 -4.94 -6.66
C ALA A 103 -3.41 -5.98 -5.58
N ALA A 104 -2.14 -6.05 -5.16
CA ALA A 104 -1.71 -6.93 -4.09
C ALA A 104 -2.34 -6.55 -2.75
N VAL A 105 -2.43 -5.26 -2.40
CA VAL A 105 -3.17 -4.81 -1.21
C VAL A 105 -4.63 -5.25 -1.32
N ALA A 106 -5.29 -4.98 -2.45
CA ALA A 106 -6.70 -5.29 -2.66
C ALA A 106 -7.02 -6.80 -2.53
N ILE A 107 -6.15 -7.66 -3.04
CA ILE A 107 -6.38 -9.11 -3.05
C ILE A 107 -5.91 -9.76 -1.74
N SER A 108 -4.71 -9.42 -1.25
CA SER A 108 -4.13 -10.07 -0.07
C SER A 108 -4.91 -9.79 1.21
N PHE A 109 -5.49 -8.59 1.36
CA PHE A 109 -6.17 -8.19 2.59
C PHE A 109 -7.70 -8.18 2.48
N ALA A 110 -8.28 -8.66 1.36
CA ALA A 110 -9.73 -8.78 1.20
C ALA A 110 -10.38 -9.62 2.32
N GLY A 111 -9.64 -10.58 2.88
CA GLY A 111 -10.08 -11.41 3.99
C GLY A 111 -10.50 -10.62 5.25
N VAL A 112 -9.97 -9.40 5.45
CA VAL A 112 -10.35 -8.50 6.55
C VAL A 112 -11.85 -8.17 6.54
N LEU A 113 -12.50 -8.24 5.37
CA LEU A 113 -13.92 -7.92 5.23
C LEU A 113 -14.82 -9.03 5.75
N TRP A 114 -14.35 -10.28 5.92
CA TRP A 114 -15.24 -11.41 6.22
C TRP A 114 -14.70 -12.41 7.26
N LEU A 115 -13.38 -12.54 7.45
CA LEU A 115 -12.83 -13.47 8.45
C LEU A 115 -12.90 -12.87 9.86
N SER A 116 -13.27 -13.71 10.83
CA SER A 116 -12.90 -13.51 12.22
C SER A 116 -11.40 -13.79 12.36
N THR A 117 -10.66 -12.78 12.81
CA THR A 117 -9.18 -12.82 12.84
C THR A 117 -8.62 -13.28 14.19
N CYS A 118 -9.49 -13.31 15.20
CA CYS A 118 -9.42 -14.12 16.39
C CYS A 118 -10.73 -14.95 16.37
#